data_AF-A0A6J3BRL2-F1
#
_entry.id   AF-A0A6J3BRL2-F1
#
_cell.length_a   1.000
_cell.length_b   1.000
_cell.length_c   1.000
_cell.angle_alpha   90.00
_cell.angle_beta   90.00
_cell.angle_gamma   90.00
#
_symmetry.space_group_name_H-M   'P 1'
#
loop_
_entity.id
_entity.type
_entity.pdbx_description
1 polymer ?
#
loop_
_entity_poly.entity_id
_entity_poly.type
_entity_poly.pdbx_seq_one_letter_code
_entity_poly.pdbx_strand_id
1 'polypeptide(L)'
;MSQSNLLEIVPEELFRNYFIADIDQVQKKLQYEIERKKEDLRAMVGERYRDLIQAADTIEEMKVTTASTLDHINEMISTCRNLHNTHLVGFKIDKKSEPVHSFQLNTSPVHSLSIQVKLLMEIPEKIWTCIDCEDFVKATQLFIMARHINTGLLVLIYHYI
;
A
#
# COMPACT_ATOMS: atom_id res chain seq x y z
N MET A 1 -44.92 4.28 40.82
CA MET A 1 -44.00 3.28 41.38
C MET A 1 -42.64 3.94 41.51
N SER A 2 -42.44 4.67 42.62
CA SER A 2 -41.19 5.36 42.89
C SER A 2 -40.10 4.33 43.16
N GLN A 3 -38.98 4.44 42.45
CA GLN A 3 -37.71 3.84 42.86
C GLN A 3 -37.30 4.54 44.16
N SER A 4 -37.83 4.08 45.30
CA SER A 4 -37.26 4.43 46.60
C SER A 4 -35.81 3.97 46.58
N ASN A 5 -34.86 4.89 46.78
CA ASN A 5 -33.44 4.58 46.96
C ASN A 5 -33.31 3.46 48.00
N LEU A 6 -33.14 2.20 47.56
CA LEU A 6 -32.98 1.08 48.48
C LEU A 6 -31.72 1.21 49.35
N LEU A 7 -30.84 2.15 49.01
CA LEU A 7 -29.62 2.51 49.76
C LEU A 7 -29.89 3.48 50.93
N GLU A 8 -31.05 4.13 51.00
CA GLU A 8 -31.45 5.04 52.10
C GLU A 8 -32.38 4.37 53.10
N ILE A 9 -32.63 3.06 52.95
CA ILE A 9 -33.51 2.32 53.87
C ILE A 9 -32.82 2.19 55.22
N VAL A 10 -33.36 2.86 56.24
CA VAL A 10 -32.96 2.67 57.63
C VAL A 10 -33.52 1.32 58.11
N PRO A 11 -32.67 0.34 58.47
CA PRO A 11 -33.12 -1.00 58.81
C PRO A 11 -34.15 -1.01 59.97
N GLU A 12 -33.96 -0.15 60.97
CA GLU A 12 -34.83 -0.10 62.16
C GLU A 12 -36.28 0.32 61.85
N GLU A 13 -36.48 1.26 60.93
CA GLU A 13 -37.82 1.68 60.52
C GLU A 13 -38.51 0.62 59.64
N LEU A 14 -37.72 -0.10 58.85
CA LEU A 14 -38.22 -1.20 58.02
C LEU A 14 -38.74 -2.36 58.89
N PHE A 15 -37.99 -2.75 59.93
CA PHE A 15 -38.39 -3.83 60.84
C PHE A 15 -39.58 -3.46 61.74
N ARG A 16 -39.82 -2.17 62.03
CA ARG A 16 -40.97 -1.72 62.84
C ARG A 16 -42.27 -1.63 62.07
N ASN A 17 -42.21 -1.22 60.79
CA ASN A 17 -43.41 -0.81 60.04
C ASN A 17 -43.89 -1.85 59.01
N TYR A 18 -43.07 -2.86 58.67
CA TYR A 18 -43.37 -3.84 57.62
C TYR A 18 -43.38 -5.27 58.14
N PHE A 19 -44.16 -6.13 57.49
CA PHE A 19 -44.21 -7.55 57.82
C PHE A 19 -42.98 -8.28 57.27
N ILE A 20 -42.63 -9.41 57.89
CA ILE A 20 -41.44 -10.22 57.54
C ILE A 20 -41.41 -10.61 56.05
N ALA A 21 -42.58 -10.84 55.43
CA ALA A 21 -42.67 -11.17 54.00
C ALA A 21 -42.25 -9.99 53.10
N ASP A 22 -42.61 -8.76 53.47
CA ASP A 22 -42.25 -7.55 52.73
C ASP A 22 -40.73 -7.29 52.84
N ILE A 23 -40.16 -7.60 54.01
CA ILE A 23 -38.72 -7.45 54.28
C ILE A 23 -37.90 -8.44 53.44
N ASP A 24 -38.34 -9.69 53.32
CA ASP A 24 -37.70 -10.69 52.43
C ASP A 24 -37.74 -10.26 50.96
N GLN A 25 -38.84 -9.63 50.53
CA GLN A 25 -38.95 -9.09 49.18
C GLN A 25 -37.99 -7.91 48.95
N VAL A 26 -37.85 -7.01 49.92
CA VAL A 26 -36.89 -5.90 49.88
C VAL A 26 -35.45 -6.42 49.84
N GLN A 27 -35.12 -7.43 50.66
CA GLN A 27 -33.80 -8.07 50.65
C GLN A 27 -33.46 -8.66 49.28
N LYS A 28 -34.37 -9.46 48.69
CA LYS A 28 -34.18 -10.05 47.36
C LYS A 28 -33.98 -8.98 46.29
N LYS A 29 -34.77 -7.90 46.34
CA LYS A 29 -34.67 -6.78 45.41
C LYS A 29 -33.34 -6.03 45.57
N LEU A 30 -32.88 -5.80 46.80
CA LEU A 30 -31.59 -5.16 47.07
C LEU A 30 -30.43 -6.02 46.56
N GLN A 31 -30.48 -7.33 46.80
CA GLN A 31 -29.45 -8.26 46.34
C GLN A 31 -29.36 -8.31 44.81
N TYR A 32 -30.51 -8.26 44.12
CA TYR A 32 -30.57 -8.13 42.66
C TYR A 32 -29.93 -6.83 42.18
N GLU A 33 -30.26 -5.69 42.78
CA GLU A 33 -29.66 -4.40 42.40
C GLU A 33 -28.15 -4.35 42.65
N ILE A 34 -27.66 -4.99 43.72
CA ILE A 34 -26.22 -5.09 44.01
C ILE A 34 -25.51 -5.88 42.91
N GLU A 35 -25.99 -7.08 42.56
CA GLU A 35 -25.35 -7.88 41.51
C GLU A 35 -25.46 -7.19 40.14
N ARG A 36 -26.58 -6.54 39.83
CA ARG A 36 -26.71 -5.76 38.60
C ARG A 36 -25.68 -4.64 38.53
N LYS A 37 -25.52 -3.85 39.60
CA LYS A 37 -24.61 -2.70 39.62
C LYS A 37 -23.14 -3.13 39.62
N LYS A 38 -22.83 -4.30 40.18
CA LYS A 38 -21.52 -4.94 40.12
C LYS A 38 -21.20 -5.38 38.69
N GLU A 39 -22.16 -5.96 37.98
CA GLU A 39 -21.99 -6.33 36.57
C GLU A 39 -21.85 -5.09 35.67
N ASP A 40 -22.67 -4.06 35.89
CA ASP A 40 -22.58 -2.78 35.17
C ASP A 40 -21.19 -2.14 35.35
N LEU A 41 -20.62 -2.20 36.56
CA LEU A 41 -19.27 -1.70 36.83
C LEU A 41 -18.22 -2.54 36.10
N ARG A 42 -18.37 -3.87 36.09
CA ARG A 42 -17.46 -4.79 35.38
C ARG A 42 -17.48 -4.52 33.87
N ALA A 43 -18.66 -4.26 33.29
CA ALA A 43 -18.80 -3.89 31.89
C ALA A 43 -18.18 -2.51 31.59
N MET A 44 -18.53 -1.47 32.36
CA MET A 44 -18.02 -0.11 32.12
C MET A 44 -16.49 -0.01 32.23
N VAL A 45 -15.91 -0.69 33.22
CA VAL A 45 -14.48 -0.66 33.46
C VAL A 45 -13.76 -1.63 32.51
N GLY A 46 -14.38 -2.77 32.18
CA GLY A 46 -13.85 -3.76 31.25
C GLY A 46 -13.68 -3.22 29.84
N GLU A 47 -14.66 -2.47 29.32
CA GLU A 47 -14.57 -1.85 27.99
C GLU A 47 -13.39 -0.87 27.91
N ARG A 48 -13.20 0.01 28.92
CA ARG A 48 -12.07 0.94 28.93
C ARG A 48 -10.70 0.24 29.02
N TYR A 49 -10.59 -0.84 29.78
CA TYR A 49 -9.35 -1.63 29.79
C TYR A 49 -9.09 -2.31 28.46
N ARG A 50 -10.13 -2.85 27.82
CA ARG A 50 -10.02 -3.45 26.49
C ARG A 50 -9.57 -2.43 25.44
N ASP A 51 -10.15 -1.23 25.45
CA ASP A 51 -9.75 -0.15 24.55
C ASP A 51 -8.28 0.25 24.75
N LEU A 52 -7.82 0.34 26.01
CA LEU A 52 -6.42 0.63 26.31
C LEU A 52 -5.47 -0.46 25.81
N ILE A 53 -5.83 -1.73 25.96
CA ILE A 53 -5.04 -2.86 25.44
C ILE A 53 -5.02 -2.81 23.91
N GLN A 54 -6.17 -2.63 23.27
CA GLN A 54 -6.26 -2.56 21.81
C GLN A 54 -5.47 -1.37 21.24
N ALA A 55 -5.49 -0.22 21.92
CA ALA A 55 -4.68 0.93 21.53
C ALA A 55 -3.18 0.63 21.65
N ALA A 56 -2.75 -0.08 22.69
CA ALA A 56 -1.36 -0.51 22.84
C ALA A 56 -0.94 -1.48 21.72
N ASP A 57 -1.77 -2.48 21.41
CA ASP A 57 -1.53 -3.43 20.31
C ASP A 57 -1.44 -2.70 18.96
N THR A 58 -2.33 -1.73 18.72
CA THR A 58 -2.33 -0.92 17.50
C THR A 58 -1.04 -0.10 17.39
N ILE A 59 -0.52 0.45 18.49
CA ILE A 59 0.75 1.19 18.50
C ILE A 59 1.93 0.25 18.16
N GLU A 60 1.91 -0.97 18.68
CA GLU A 60 2.92 -1.98 18.34
C GLU A 60 2.87 -2.37 16.86
N GLU A 61 1.67 -2.61 16.32
CA GLU A 61 1.47 -2.89 14.90
C GLU A 61 1.94 -1.73 14.01
N MET A 62 1.61 -0.48 14.39
CA MET A 62 2.07 0.72 13.70
C MET A 62 3.60 0.81 13.68
N LYS A 63 4.27 0.47 14.78
CA LYS A 63 5.74 0.45 14.86
C LYS A 63 6.33 -0.57 13.89
N VAL A 64 5.82 -1.80 13.90
CA VAL A 64 6.29 -2.88 13.01
C VAL A 64 6.08 -2.52 11.55
N THR A 65 4.89 -2.03 11.20
CA THR A 65 4.54 -1.65 9.83
C THR A 65 5.40 -0.49 9.33
N THR A 66 5.66 0.50 10.18
CA THR A 66 6.54 1.63 9.84
C THR A 66 7.97 1.16 9.59
N ALA A 67 8.49 0.27 10.42
CA ALA A 67 9.83 -0.30 10.24
C ALA A 67 9.93 -1.08 8.92
N SER A 68 8.98 -1.96 8.64
CA SER A 68 8.94 -2.72 7.37
C SER A 68 8.82 -1.79 6.16
N THR A 69 8.02 -0.72 6.25
CA THR A 69 7.89 0.26 5.16
C THR A 69 9.21 0.98 4.90
N LEU A 70 9.95 1.33 5.96
CA LEU A 70 11.28 1.94 5.83
C LEU A 70 12.27 0.98 5.17
N ASP A 71 12.25 -0.30 5.53
CA ASP A 71 13.09 -1.32 4.92
C ASP A 71 12.81 -1.46 3.42
N HIS A 72 11.54 -1.53 3.02
CA HIS A 72 11.16 -1.56 1.61
C HIS A 72 11.59 -0.29 0.84
N ILE A 73 11.53 0.89 1.45
CA ILE A 73 12.03 2.13 0.84
C ILE A 73 13.54 2.05 0.65
N ASN A 74 14.28 1.57 1.65
CA ASN A 74 15.73 1.39 1.55
C ASN A 74 16.11 0.38 0.45
N GLU A 75 15.37 -0.73 0.36
CA GLU A 75 15.53 -1.72 -0.71
C GLU A 75 15.26 -1.10 -2.08
N MET A 76 14.17 -0.32 -2.23
CA MET A 76 13.86 0.39 -3.47
C MET A 76 14.96 1.39 -3.84
N ILE A 77 15.46 2.18 -2.89
CA ILE A 77 16.57 3.12 -3.12
C ILE A 77 17.82 2.35 -3.58
N SER A 78 18.13 1.22 -2.92
CA SER A 78 19.27 0.39 -3.29
C SER A 78 19.12 -0.18 -4.71
N THR A 79 17.91 -0.62 -5.08
CA THR A 79 17.58 -1.14 -6.40
C THR A 79 17.68 -0.04 -7.45
N CYS A 80 17.13 1.15 -7.18
CA CYS A 80 17.26 2.31 -8.06
C CYS A 80 18.72 2.73 -8.22
N ARG A 81 19.54 2.69 -7.17
CA ARG A 81 20.98 2.96 -7.25
C ARG A 81 21.70 1.91 -8.08
N ASN A 82 21.37 0.63 -7.89
CA ASN A 82 21.91 -0.46 -8.69
C ASN A 82 21.53 -0.30 -10.17
N LEU A 83 20.26 -0.01 -10.46
CA LEU A 83 19.78 0.27 -11.82
C LEU A 83 20.45 1.51 -12.42
N HIS A 84 20.61 2.59 -11.65
CA HIS A 84 21.33 3.78 -12.10
C HIS A 84 22.78 3.44 -12.47
N ASN A 85 23.47 2.69 -11.61
CA ASN A 85 24.84 2.24 -11.87
C ASN A 85 24.92 1.26 -13.05
N THR A 86 23.95 0.37 -13.23
CA THR A 86 23.96 -0.60 -14.34
C THR A 86 23.48 0.01 -15.66
N HIS A 87 22.60 1.01 -15.67
CA HIS A 87 22.01 1.55 -16.90
C HIS A 87 22.72 2.81 -17.42
N LEU A 88 23.40 3.60 -16.57
CA LEU A 88 24.33 4.65 -17.05
C LEU A 88 25.70 4.11 -17.45
N VAL A 89 26.12 2.94 -16.94
CA VAL A 89 27.36 2.26 -17.35
C VAL A 89 27.09 1.15 -18.40
N GLY A 90 25.84 0.70 -18.53
CA GLY A 90 25.43 -0.45 -19.33
C GLY A 90 24.72 -0.11 -20.64
N PHE A 91 25.37 0.67 -21.51
CA PHE A 91 25.34 0.38 -22.95
C PHE A 91 26.44 -0.63 -23.34
N LYS A 92 26.96 -1.40 -22.38
CA LYS A 92 27.71 -2.62 -22.70
C LYS A 92 26.71 -3.73 -22.97
N ILE A 93 26.23 -3.74 -24.22
CA ILE A 93 25.75 -4.96 -24.87
C ILE A 93 26.84 -6.00 -24.62
N ASP A 94 26.52 -6.99 -23.79
CA ASP A 94 27.39 -8.13 -23.57
C ASP A 94 27.47 -8.88 -24.91
N LYS A 95 28.43 -8.48 -25.75
CA LYS A 95 28.76 -9.18 -26.98
C LYS A 95 29.40 -10.49 -26.54
N LYS A 96 28.55 -11.47 -26.22
CA LYS A 96 28.92 -12.87 -26.26
C LYS A 96 29.37 -13.14 -27.70
N SER A 97 30.68 -13.13 -27.87
CA SER A 97 31.38 -13.37 -29.12
C SER A 97 31.12 -14.80 -29.56
N GLU A 98 30.14 -14.99 -30.43
CA GLU A 98 30.16 -16.11 -31.37
C GLU A 98 30.82 -15.62 -32.66
N PRO A 99 31.84 -16.33 -33.19
CA PRO A 99 32.50 -15.93 -34.42
C PRO A 99 31.74 -16.55 -35.60
N VAL A 100 30.71 -15.87 -36.10
CA VAL A 100 30.13 -16.22 -37.41
C VAL A 100 29.94 -14.94 -38.23
N HIS A 101 30.85 -14.78 -39.18
CA HIS A 101 30.78 -14.01 -40.41
C HIS A 101 29.66 -12.96 -40.59
N SER A 102 30.11 -11.72 -40.83
CA SER A 102 29.63 -10.74 -41.82
C SER A 102 29.19 -9.37 -41.27
N PHE A 103 29.74 -8.35 -41.93
CA PHE A 103 29.51 -6.90 -41.78
C PHE A 103 30.12 -6.21 -40.56
N GLN A 104 31.46 -6.10 -40.58
CA GLN A 104 32.16 -4.95 -40.05
C GLN A 104 31.70 -3.68 -40.80
N LEU A 105 30.57 -3.11 -40.38
CA LEU A 105 30.33 -1.70 -40.57
C LEU A 105 31.26 -0.98 -39.60
N ASN A 106 32.27 -0.29 -40.13
CA ASN A 106 32.94 0.78 -39.43
C ASN A 106 31.89 1.86 -39.12
N THR A 107 31.13 1.66 -38.03
CA THR A 107 30.02 2.52 -37.62
C THR A 107 30.58 3.81 -37.07
N SER A 108 30.84 4.76 -37.96
CA SER A 108 30.90 6.17 -37.58
C SER A 108 29.56 6.55 -36.92
N PRO A 109 29.55 7.50 -35.96
CA PRO A 109 28.32 7.98 -35.34
C PRO A 109 27.30 8.46 -36.38
N VAL A 110 27.78 8.95 -37.53
CA VAL A 110 26.99 9.38 -38.69
C VAL A 110 26.23 8.23 -39.35
N HIS A 111 26.79 7.03 -39.41
CA HIS A 111 26.11 5.86 -39.97
C HIS A 111 24.99 5.37 -39.04
N SER A 112 25.24 5.35 -37.73
CA SER A 112 24.21 5.00 -36.74
C SER A 112 23.06 6.01 -36.77
N LEU A 113 23.36 7.30 -36.86
CA LEU A 113 22.35 8.35 -37.01
C LEU A 113 21.54 8.18 -38.30
N SER A 114 22.21 7.92 -39.42
CA SER A 114 21.56 7.68 -40.73
C SER A 114 20.57 6.52 -40.67
N ILE A 115 20.92 5.42 -39.99
CA ILE A 115 20.01 4.27 -39.80
C ILE A 115 18.80 4.66 -38.96
N GLN A 116 19.01 5.38 -37.84
CA GLN A 116 17.92 5.79 -36.97
C GLN A 116 16.93 6.74 -37.66
N VAL A 117 17.45 7.70 -38.43
CA VAL A 117 16.62 8.61 -39.25
C VAL A 117 15.89 7.85 -40.34
N LYS A 118 16.57 6.94 -41.06
CA LYS A 118 15.94 6.09 -42.08
C LYS A 118 14.79 5.26 -41.50
N LEU A 119 15.02 4.63 -40.35
CA LEU A 119 14.00 3.84 -39.67
C LEU A 119 12.80 4.69 -39.24
N LEU A 120 13.03 5.91 -38.73
CA LEU A 120 11.95 6.81 -38.35
C LEU A 120 11.11 7.28 -39.55
N MET A 121 11.71 7.40 -40.73
CA MET A 121 11.00 7.71 -41.97
C MET A 121 10.15 6.55 -42.50
N GLU A 122 10.59 5.30 -42.32
CA GLU A 122 9.89 4.11 -42.82
C GLU A 122 8.75 3.63 -41.90
N ILE A 123 8.84 3.87 -40.58
CA ILE A 123 7.83 3.40 -39.61
C ILE A 123 6.41 3.91 -39.89
N PRO A 124 6.15 5.19 -40.23
CA PRO A 124 4.80 5.68 -40.51
C PRO A 124 4.09 4.89 -41.62
N GLU A 125 4.79 4.56 -42.70
CA GLU A 125 4.24 3.76 -43.81
C GLU A 125 3.87 2.34 -43.35
N LYS A 126 4.70 1.74 -42.49
CA LYS A 126 4.41 0.43 -41.89
C LYS A 126 3.25 0.46 -40.92
N ILE A 127 3.09 1.54 -40.15
CA ILE A 127 1.94 1.74 -39.26
C ILE A 127 0.66 1.79 -40.09
N TRP A 128 0.64 2.57 -41.18
CA TRP A 128 -0.51 2.63 -42.09
C TRP A 128 -0.85 1.27 -42.70
N THR A 129 0.17 0.52 -43.15
CA THR A 129 -0.04 -0.84 -43.67
C THR A 129 -0.61 -1.79 -42.61
N CYS A 130 -0.18 -1.68 -41.36
CA CYS A 130 -0.72 -2.49 -40.25
C CYS A 130 -2.16 -2.11 -39.91
N ILE A 131 -2.52 -0.82 -40.01
CA ILE A 131 -3.89 -0.34 -39.82
C ILE A 131 -4.80 -0.88 -40.94
N ASP A 132 -4.35 -0.84 -42.20
CA ASP A 132 -5.10 -1.39 -43.34
C ASP A 132 -5.33 -2.91 -43.23
N CYS A 133 -4.41 -3.62 -42.57
CA CYS A 133 -4.51 -5.06 -42.27
C CYS A 133 -5.24 -5.37 -40.95
N GLU A 134 -5.86 -4.38 -40.29
CA GLU A 134 -6.54 -4.48 -38.98
C GLU A 134 -5.66 -4.99 -37.82
N ASP A 135 -4.33 -4.93 -37.95
CA ASP A 135 -3.38 -5.35 -36.90
C ASP A 135 -2.95 -4.16 -36.04
N PHE A 136 -3.83 -3.78 -35.11
CA PHE A 136 -3.60 -2.66 -34.19
C PHE A 136 -2.48 -2.92 -33.18
N VAL A 137 -2.19 -4.19 -32.88
CA VAL A 137 -1.13 -4.56 -31.93
C VAL A 137 0.24 -4.24 -32.52
N LYS A 138 0.50 -4.67 -33.76
CA LYS A 138 1.76 -4.34 -34.45
C LYS A 138 1.89 -2.84 -34.71
N ALA A 139 0.81 -2.17 -35.10
CA ALA A 139 0.82 -0.72 -35.29
C ALA A 139 1.23 0.03 -33.99
N THR A 140 0.68 -0.39 -32.85
CA THR A 140 1.02 0.19 -31.53
C THR A 140 2.46 -0.09 -31.14
N GLN A 141 2.97 -1.30 -31.37
CA GLN A 141 4.37 -1.65 -31.09
C GLN A 141 5.35 -0.82 -31.94
N LEU A 142 5.08 -0.67 -33.24
CA LEU A 142 5.88 0.17 -34.13
C LEU A 142 5.88 1.64 -33.70
N PHE A 143 4.73 2.15 -33.24
CA PHE A 143 4.62 3.51 -32.73
C PHE A 143 5.45 3.72 -31.45
N ILE A 144 5.38 2.80 -30.49
CA ILE A 144 6.18 2.86 -29.25
C ILE A 144 7.67 2.81 -29.59
N MET A 145 8.06 1.95 -30.54
CA MET A 145 9.43 1.84 -31.01
C MET A 145 9.93 3.15 -31.65
N ALA A 146 9.13 3.76 -32.53
CA ALA A 146 9.46 5.07 -33.12
C ALA A 146 9.65 6.15 -32.04
N ARG A 147 8.78 6.17 -31.03
CA ARG A 147 8.89 7.13 -29.92
C ARG A 147 10.19 6.96 -29.15
N HIS A 148 10.57 5.71 -28.86
CA HIS A 148 11.82 5.40 -28.18
C HIS A 148 13.05 5.86 -28.98
N ILE A 149 13.08 5.59 -30.30
CA ILE A 149 14.17 6.02 -31.18
C ILE A 149 14.24 7.55 -31.24
N ASN A 150 13.10 8.23 -31.36
CA ASN A 150 13.04 9.69 -31.38
C ASN A 150 13.58 10.32 -30.09
N THR A 151 13.22 9.78 -28.92
CA THR A 151 13.77 10.25 -27.64
C THR A 151 15.27 10.02 -27.55
N GLY A 152 15.76 8.86 -28.01
CA GLY A 152 17.20 8.58 -28.08
C GLY A 152 17.97 9.56 -28.98
N LEU A 153 17.39 9.91 -30.13
CA LEU A 153 17.97 10.86 -31.07
C LEU A 153 17.99 12.28 -30.51
N LEU A 154 16.93 12.72 -29.81
CA LEU A 154 16.90 13.99 -29.10
C LEU A 154 18.00 14.09 -28.05
N VAL A 155 18.20 13.06 -27.22
CA VAL A 155 19.26 13.04 -26.19
C VAL A 155 20.65 13.15 -26.83
N LEU A 156 20.88 12.48 -27.97
CA LEU A 156 22.15 12.57 -28.69
C LEU A 156 22.40 13.97 -29.29
N ILE A 157 21.36 14.63 -29.80
CA ILE A 157 21.46 16.02 -30.30
C ILE A 157 21.78 16.98 -29.15
N TYR A 158 21.11 16.85 -28.00
CA TYR A 158 21.37 17.69 -26.81
C TYR A 158 22.77 17.51 -26.22
N HIS A 159 23.45 16.40 -26.46
CA HIS A 159 24.83 16.18 -26.00
C HIS A 159 25.87 16.80 -26.96
N TYR A 160 25.50 17.15 -28.19
CA TYR A 160 26.43 17.67 -29.22
C TYR A 160 26.27 19.18 -29.49
N ILE A 161 25.33 19.84 -28.80
CA ILE A 161 25.17 21.31 -28.73
C ILE A 161 25.78 21.79 -27.41
#